data_AF-A0A660M7W3-F1
#
_entry.id   AF-A0A660M7W3-F1
#
_cell.length_a   1.000
_cell.length_b   1.000
_cell.length_c   1.000
_cell.angle_alpha   90.00
_cell.angle_beta   90.00
_cell.angle_gamma   90.00
#
_symmetry.space_group_name_H-M   'P 1'
#
loop_
_entity.id
_entity.type
_entity.pdbx_description
1 polymer ?
#
loop_
_entity_poly.entity_id
_entity_poly.type
_entity_poly.pdbx_seq_one_letter_code
_entity_poly.pdbx_strand_id
1 'polypeptide(L)'
;RDTKWVSPAFSPDLIYIADANFSQNYLADFKKYLRENPKIELVFNIADLEPELAREFFIRANLVFVDFRKQNLSDLIDYSSYESAIKSLLDAGVHGVVIFDNSKIIAGNREKIASSETDFELNSFYQNNIFQAAFVAENFSNSEKLEENLQVALTIANKSDFNDILKPFYAHQILNRKNYELPVEILSDTPDFEARL
;
A
#
# COMPACT_ATOMS: atom_id res chain seq x y z
N ARG A 1 18.06 -24.87 -8.18
CA ARG A 1 18.39 -23.80 -9.13
C ARG A 1 18.38 -22.51 -8.32
N ASP A 2 19.54 -21.90 -8.12
CA ASP A 2 19.63 -20.65 -7.36
C ASP A 2 19.21 -19.49 -8.24
N THR A 3 17.95 -19.09 -8.12
CA THR A 3 17.43 -17.89 -8.76
C THR A 3 18.22 -16.69 -8.23
N LYS A 4 18.74 -15.84 -9.13
CA LYS A 4 19.46 -14.60 -8.79
C LYS A 4 18.65 -13.39 -9.21
N TRP A 5 18.84 -12.26 -8.53
CA TRP A 5 18.28 -10.99 -8.97
C TRP A 5 18.90 -10.59 -10.30
N VAL A 6 18.07 -10.19 -11.26
CA VAL A 6 18.51 -9.63 -12.54
C VAL A 6 18.13 -8.16 -12.52
N SER A 7 19.14 -7.30 -12.42
CA SER A 7 18.90 -5.86 -12.39
C SER A 7 18.27 -5.39 -13.71
N PRO A 8 17.23 -4.56 -13.66
CA PRO A 8 16.64 -3.97 -14.86
C PRO A 8 17.65 -3.04 -15.55
N ALA A 9 17.47 -2.81 -16.85
CA ALA A 9 18.34 -1.93 -17.64
C ALA A 9 18.26 -0.46 -17.20
N PHE A 10 17.14 -0.06 -16.60
CA PHE A 10 16.93 1.26 -16.02
C PHE A 10 16.48 1.10 -14.58
N SER A 11 16.97 1.98 -13.71
CA SER A 11 16.57 2.01 -12.30
C SER A 11 15.14 2.54 -12.22
N PRO A 12 14.17 1.75 -11.72
CA PRO A 12 12.80 2.23 -11.53
C PRO A 12 12.74 3.15 -10.31
N ASP A 13 11.79 4.07 -10.28
CA ASP A 13 11.57 4.92 -9.10
C ASP A 13 10.88 4.14 -7.96
N LEU A 14 10.09 3.11 -8.31
CA LEU A 14 9.28 2.34 -7.38
C LEU A 14 9.38 0.82 -7.67
N ILE A 15 9.45 0.00 -6.63
CA ILE A 15 9.36 -1.46 -6.73
C ILE A 15 8.25 -1.98 -5.81
N TYR A 16 7.30 -2.72 -6.39
CA TYR A 16 6.29 -3.47 -5.64
C TYR A 16 6.78 -4.89 -5.35
N ILE A 17 6.72 -5.31 -4.09
CA ILE A 17 7.12 -6.65 -3.63
C ILE A 17 5.84 -7.43 -3.25
N ALA A 18 5.53 -8.46 -4.04
CA ALA A 18 4.28 -9.23 -3.91
C ALA A 18 4.40 -10.56 -3.13
N ASP A 19 5.62 -11.07 -2.92
CA ASP A 19 5.90 -12.31 -2.18
C ASP A 19 7.39 -12.35 -1.81
N ALA A 20 7.72 -12.74 -0.58
CA ALA A 20 9.09 -12.88 -0.07
C ALA A 20 9.62 -14.32 -0.01
N ASN A 21 9.08 -15.26 -0.79
CA ASN A 21 9.72 -16.56 -1.01
C ASN A 21 11.03 -16.46 -1.84
N PHE A 22 11.85 -15.46 -1.55
CA PHE A 22 13.15 -15.23 -2.14
C PHE A 22 14.13 -16.28 -1.67
N SER A 23 14.92 -16.81 -2.60
CA SER A 23 16.13 -17.52 -2.21
C SER A 23 17.08 -16.54 -1.50
N GLN A 24 17.92 -17.04 -0.59
CA GLN A 24 18.91 -16.19 0.11
C GLN A 24 19.82 -15.46 -0.87
N ASN A 25 20.21 -16.11 -1.97
CA ASN A 25 21.03 -15.52 -3.02
C ASN A 25 20.30 -14.39 -3.76
N TYR A 26 19.03 -14.60 -4.11
CA TYR A 26 18.20 -13.57 -4.74
C TYR A 26 18.07 -12.34 -3.83
N LEU A 27 17.78 -12.56 -2.55
CA LEU A 27 17.61 -11.48 -1.58
C LEU A 27 18.92 -10.69 -1.37
N ALA A 28 20.06 -11.37 -1.30
CA ALA A 28 21.36 -10.71 -1.15
C ALA A 28 21.68 -9.80 -2.34
N ASP A 29 21.45 -10.29 -3.57
CA ASP A 29 21.66 -9.51 -4.80
C ASP A 29 20.65 -8.35 -4.90
N PHE A 30 19.39 -8.57 -4.53
CA PHE A 30 18.36 -7.52 -4.49
C PHE A 30 18.70 -6.40 -3.49
N LYS A 31 19.12 -6.76 -2.27
CA LYS A 31 19.58 -5.78 -1.27
C LYS A 31 20.81 -5.01 -1.74
N LYS A 32 21.74 -5.66 -2.44
CA LYS A 32 22.87 -4.98 -3.08
C LYS A 32 22.37 -3.96 -4.11
N TYR A 33 21.46 -4.36 -5.00
CA TYR A 33 20.86 -3.48 -6.00
C TYR A 33 20.16 -2.26 -5.37
N LEU A 34 19.38 -2.44 -4.31
CA LEU A 34 18.74 -1.33 -3.59
C LEU A 34 19.76 -0.38 -2.93
N ARG A 35 20.85 -0.90 -2.37
CA ARG A 35 21.93 -0.04 -1.81
C ARG A 35 22.61 0.81 -2.87
N GLU A 36 22.80 0.27 -4.07
CA GLU A 36 23.38 0.99 -5.21
C GLU A 36 22.41 2.02 -5.82
N ASN A 37 21.10 1.88 -5.56
CA ASN A 37 20.06 2.76 -6.07
C ASN A 37 19.24 3.35 -4.91
N PRO A 38 19.75 4.39 -4.21
CA PRO A 38 19.14 4.88 -2.99
C PRO A 38 17.79 5.58 -3.13
N LYS A 39 17.45 5.98 -4.35
CA LYS A 39 16.19 6.67 -4.66
C LYS A 39 15.01 5.72 -4.93
N ILE A 40 15.28 4.41 -5.08
CA ILE A 40 14.20 3.45 -5.29
C ILE A 40 13.40 3.33 -4.01
N GLU A 41 12.12 3.63 -4.13
CA GLU A 41 11.13 3.43 -3.09
C GLU A 41 10.48 2.06 -3.21
N LEU A 42 9.99 1.55 -2.08
CA LEU A 42 9.40 0.22 -1.98
C LEU A 42 7.91 0.29 -1.66
N VAL A 43 7.16 -0.65 -2.20
CA VAL A 43 5.78 -0.93 -1.83
C VAL A 43 5.65 -2.41 -1.53
N PHE A 44 5.00 -2.75 -0.42
CA PHE A 44 4.78 -4.14 -0.04
C PHE A 44 3.64 -4.30 0.96
N ASN A 45 3.12 -5.51 1.07
CA ASN A 45 2.28 -5.91 2.19
C ASN A 45 3.15 -6.50 3.30
N ILE A 46 2.93 -6.10 4.56
CA ILE A 46 3.69 -6.64 5.69
C ILE A 46 3.55 -8.15 5.78
N ALA A 47 2.38 -8.69 5.45
CA ALA A 47 2.12 -10.12 5.53
C ALA A 47 2.88 -10.94 4.49
N ASP A 48 3.41 -10.30 3.44
CA ASP A 48 4.12 -10.98 2.36
C ASP A 48 5.63 -11.07 2.64
N LEU A 49 6.14 -10.42 3.69
CA LEU A 49 7.55 -10.40 4.06
C LEU A 49 7.81 -11.05 5.42
N GLU A 50 8.99 -11.65 5.57
CA GLU A 50 9.50 -12.02 6.90
C GLU A 50 9.65 -10.77 7.80
N PRO A 51 9.35 -10.87 9.10
CA PRO A 51 9.35 -9.74 10.03
C PRO A 51 10.62 -8.88 10.00
N GLU A 52 11.80 -9.50 9.98
CA GLU A 52 13.09 -8.81 9.97
C GLU A 52 13.31 -8.07 8.64
N LEU A 53 12.84 -8.65 7.53
CA LEU A 53 12.97 -8.04 6.22
C LEU A 53 12.04 -6.85 6.06
N ALA A 54 10.80 -6.95 6.54
CA ALA A 54 9.86 -5.84 6.56
C ALA A 54 10.44 -4.63 7.32
N ARG A 55 11.02 -4.87 8.51
CA ARG A 55 11.69 -3.84 9.31
C ARG A 55 12.82 -3.14 8.56
N GLU A 56 13.66 -3.92 7.87
CA GLU A 56 14.76 -3.37 7.08
C GLU A 56 14.27 -2.47 5.94
N PHE A 57 13.09 -2.77 5.37
CA PHE A 57 12.55 -2.06 4.22
C PHE A 57 11.68 -0.84 4.57
N PHE A 58 11.23 -0.68 5.83
CA PHE A 58 10.34 0.43 6.22
C PHE A 58 10.89 1.82 5.89
N ILE A 59 12.18 2.06 6.14
CA ILE A 59 12.84 3.36 5.88
C ILE A 59 12.84 3.78 4.39
N ARG A 60 12.46 2.86 3.49
CA ARG A 60 12.33 3.10 2.05
C ARG A 60 10.91 2.88 1.53
N ALA A 61 9.99 2.54 2.41
CA ALA A 61 8.65 2.17 2.00
C ALA A 61 7.85 3.44 1.70
N ASN A 62 7.55 3.66 0.41
CA ASN A 62 6.59 4.68 0.00
C ASN A 62 5.20 4.34 0.53
N LEU A 63 4.83 3.06 0.43
CA LEU A 63 3.51 2.59 0.85
C LEU A 63 3.60 1.18 1.44
N VAL A 64 2.96 0.98 2.59
CA VAL A 64 2.84 -0.33 3.22
C VAL A 64 1.38 -0.72 3.37
N PHE A 65 1.05 -1.93 2.92
CA PHE A 65 -0.26 -2.54 3.13
C PHE A 65 -0.27 -3.43 4.37
N VAL A 66 -1.35 -3.37 5.14
CA VAL A 66 -1.51 -4.09 6.41
C VAL A 66 -2.90 -4.70 6.50
N ASP A 67 -2.99 -5.95 6.95
CA ASP A 67 -4.25 -6.53 7.41
C ASP A 67 -4.35 -6.32 8.93
N PHE A 68 -5.25 -5.44 9.36
CA PHE A 68 -5.35 -5.01 10.76
C PHE A 68 -5.59 -6.18 11.72
N ARG A 69 -6.30 -7.20 11.25
CA ARG A 69 -6.73 -8.34 12.08
C ARG A 69 -5.63 -9.36 12.29
N LYS A 70 -4.63 -9.39 11.39
CA LYS A 70 -3.48 -10.29 11.52
C LYS A 70 -2.46 -9.80 12.54
N GLN A 71 -2.45 -8.50 12.83
CA GLN A 71 -1.56 -7.88 13.82
C GLN A 71 -0.08 -8.28 13.64
N ASN A 72 0.39 -8.31 12.40
CA ASN A 72 1.79 -8.61 12.10
C ASN A 72 2.71 -7.56 12.76
N LEU A 73 3.87 -7.97 13.29
CA LEU A 73 4.80 -7.06 13.96
C LEU A 73 4.19 -6.28 15.14
N SER A 74 3.34 -6.93 15.94
CA SER A 74 2.69 -6.31 17.12
C SER A 74 3.65 -5.86 18.23
N ASP A 75 4.92 -6.27 18.16
CA ASP A 75 6.00 -5.72 19.00
C ASP A 75 6.46 -4.32 18.57
N LEU A 76 6.11 -3.91 17.35
CA LEU A 76 6.45 -2.61 16.75
C LEU A 76 5.22 -1.76 16.44
N ILE A 77 4.13 -2.38 16.02
CA ILE A 77 2.91 -1.70 15.56
C ILE A 77 1.85 -1.77 16.66
N ASP A 78 1.41 -0.60 17.12
CA ASP A 78 0.29 -0.49 18.07
C ASP A 78 -1.05 -0.61 17.33
N TYR A 79 -1.69 -1.78 17.45
CA TYR A 79 -3.00 -2.08 16.87
C TYR A 79 -4.20 -1.66 17.75
N SER A 80 -4.00 -0.78 18.73
CA SER A 80 -5.10 -0.27 19.58
C SER A 80 -6.13 0.58 18.82
N SER A 81 -5.71 1.26 17.76
CA SER A 81 -6.57 1.96 16.80
C SER A 81 -5.89 2.05 15.43
N TYR A 82 -6.64 2.47 14.40
CA TYR A 82 -6.07 2.70 13.06
C TYR A 82 -5.02 3.80 13.09
N GLU A 83 -5.27 4.88 13.84
CA GLU A 83 -4.35 6.01 14.01
C GLU A 83 -3.05 5.56 14.69
N SER A 84 -3.13 4.75 15.75
CA SER A 84 -1.95 4.21 16.43
C SER A 84 -1.12 3.30 15.50
N ALA A 85 -1.77 2.47 14.69
CA ALA A 85 -1.08 1.57 13.77
C ALA A 85 -0.39 2.34 12.64
N ILE A 86 -1.09 3.33 12.05
CA ILE A 86 -0.54 4.25 11.05
C ILE A 86 0.65 5.00 11.65
N LYS A 87 0.48 5.62 12.83
CA LYS A 87 1.54 6.35 13.52
C LYS A 87 2.77 5.48 13.73
N SER A 88 2.60 4.26 14.23
CA SER A 88 3.72 3.33 14.50
C SER A 88 4.55 3.06 13.23
N LEU A 89 3.91 2.93 12.08
CA LEU A 89 4.57 2.71 10.79
C LEU A 89 5.23 3.98 10.25
N LEU A 90 4.58 5.14 10.39
CA LEU A 90 5.16 6.43 10.00
C LEU A 90 6.39 6.77 10.86
N ASP A 91 6.36 6.43 12.15
CA ASP A 91 7.49 6.57 13.08
C ASP A 91 8.63 5.60 12.73
N ALA A 92 8.30 4.43 12.17
CA ALA A 92 9.28 3.48 11.63
C ALA A 92 9.89 3.88 10.27
N GLY A 93 9.45 5.02 9.70
CA GLY A 93 10.01 5.59 8.46
C GLY A 93 9.20 5.31 7.20
N VAL A 94 8.04 4.67 7.31
CA VAL A 94 7.12 4.48 6.18
C VAL A 94 6.50 5.82 5.79
N HIS A 95 6.30 6.09 4.49
CA HIS A 95 5.69 7.36 4.03
C HIS A 95 4.15 7.32 4.04
N GLY A 96 3.57 6.20 3.63
CA GLY A 96 2.12 5.99 3.58
C GLY A 96 1.73 4.58 4.00
N VAL A 97 0.52 4.45 4.55
CA VAL A 97 0.01 3.19 5.07
C VAL A 97 -1.41 2.97 4.56
N VAL A 98 -1.73 1.74 4.19
CA VAL A 98 -3.09 1.32 3.89
C VAL A 98 -3.42 0.08 4.71
N ILE A 99 -4.47 0.19 5.50
CA ILE A 99 -5.00 -0.84 6.39
C ILE A 99 -6.27 -1.42 5.78
N PHE A 100 -6.30 -2.75 5.67
CA PHE A 100 -7.50 -3.53 5.39
C PHE A 100 -8.07 -4.07 6.70
N ASP A 101 -9.35 -3.83 6.95
CA ASP A 101 -10.09 -4.40 8.07
C ASP A 101 -11.51 -4.79 7.62
N ASN A 102 -11.67 -6.04 7.19
CA ASN A 102 -12.91 -6.56 6.59
C ASN A 102 -13.40 -5.71 5.41
N SER A 103 -14.54 -5.06 5.57
CA SER A 103 -15.16 -4.13 4.61
C SER A 103 -14.48 -2.78 4.62
N LYS A 104 -13.72 -2.42 5.65
CA LYS A 104 -13.13 -1.10 5.80
C LYS A 104 -11.73 -1.05 5.24
N ILE A 105 -11.46 -0.02 4.43
CA ILE A 105 -10.13 0.34 3.97
C ILE A 105 -9.78 1.70 4.55
N ILE A 106 -8.64 1.80 5.21
CA ILE A 106 -8.12 3.02 5.82
C ILE A 106 -6.78 3.35 5.18
N ALA A 107 -6.64 4.55 4.63
CA ALA A 107 -5.37 5.05 4.12
C ALA A 107 -4.89 6.20 5.00
N GLY A 108 -3.59 6.26 5.28
CA GLY A 108 -3.01 7.30 6.12
C GLY A 108 -1.59 7.66 5.73
N ASN A 109 -1.26 8.93 5.90
CA ASN A 109 0.09 9.47 5.81
C ASN A 109 0.29 10.51 6.93
N ARG A 110 1.39 11.27 6.89
CA ARG A 110 1.67 12.30 7.90
C ARG A 110 0.67 13.45 7.94
N GLU A 111 -0.11 13.64 6.87
CA GLU A 111 -0.97 14.79 6.69
C GLU A 111 -2.44 14.45 6.95
N LYS A 112 -2.86 13.24 6.61
CA LYS A 112 -4.28 12.87 6.61
C LYS A 112 -4.49 11.38 6.86
N ILE A 113 -5.63 11.04 7.46
CA ILE A 113 -6.17 9.68 7.53
C ILE A 113 -7.59 9.70 6.96
N ALA A 114 -7.84 8.85 5.96
CA ALA A 114 -9.12 8.70 5.29
C ALA A 114 -9.54 7.24 5.28
N SER A 115 -10.84 6.97 5.24
CA SER A 115 -11.37 5.62 5.19
C SER A 115 -12.60 5.49 4.32
N SER A 116 -12.89 4.28 3.87
CA SER A 116 -14.13 3.94 3.19
C SER A 116 -14.56 2.55 3.58
N GLU A 117 -15.87 2.35 3.66
CA GLU A 117 -16.46 1.01 3.63
C GLU A 117 -16.50 0.50 2.19
N THR A 118 -16.38 -0.81 2.03
CA THR A 118 -16.32 -1.53 0.76
C THR A 118 -17.07 -2.84 0.90
N ASP A 119 -17.92 -3.14 -0.08
CA ASP A 119 -18.61 -4.44 -0.18
C ASP A 119 -17.83 -5.34 -1.15
N PHE A 120 -16.53 -5.55 -0.89
CA PHE A 120 -15.74 -6.53 -1.63
C PHE A 120 -16.17 -7.96 -1.28
N GLU A 121 -17.43 -8.33 -1.56
CA GLU A 121 -17.99 -9.64 -1.25
C GLU A 121 -17.63 -10.69 -2.32
N LEU A 122 -17.30 -11.90 -1.83
CA LEU A 122 -17.03 -13.16 -2.54
C LEU A 122 -15.84 -13.23 -3.51
N ASN A 123 -15.38 -12.11 -4.10
CA ASN A 123 -14.18 -12.04 -4.97
C ASN A 123 -13.06 -11.13 -4.42
N SER A 124 -13.03 -10.96 -3.09
CA SER A 124 -12.18 -10.02 -2.36
C SER A 124 -10.70 -10.06 -2.74
N PHE A 125 -10.16 -11.23 -3.10
CA PHE A 125 -8.76 -11.36 -3.50
C PHE A 125 -8.41 -10.49 -4.70
N TYR A 126 -9.22 -10.50 -5.76
CA TYR A 126 -8.90 -9.75 -6.98
C TYR A 126 -9.25 -8.27 -6.85
N GLN A 127 -10.34 -7.92 -6.16
CA GLN A 127 -10.69 -6.51 -5.90
C GLN A 127 -9.60 -5.84 -5.06
N ASN A 128 -9.08 -6.54 -4.04
CA ASN A 128 -7.97 -6.05 -3.23
C ASN A 128 -6.71 -5.84 -4.06
N ASN A 129 -6.39 -6.74 -4.99
CA ASN A 129 -5.21 -6.58 -5.83
C ASN A 129 -5.36 -5.42 -6.82
N ILE A 130 -6.54 -5.24 -7.41
CA ILE A 130 -6.83 -4.12 -8.31
C ILE A 130 -6.80 -2.80 -7.53
N PHE A 131 -7.41 -2.78 -6.34
CA PHE A 131 -7.38 -1.64 -5.44
C PHE A 131 -5.95 -1.28 -5.07
N GLN A 132 -5.13 -2.23 -4.62
CA GLN A 132 -3.73 -1.99 -4.26
C GLN A 132 -2.96 -1.41 -5.46
N ALA A 133 -3.08 -2.01 -6.64
CA ALA A 133 -2.41 -1.52 -7.85
C ALA A 133 -2.85 -0.10 -8.24
N ALA A 134 -4.16 0.16 -8.22
CA ALA A 134 -4.72 1.47 -8.53
C ALA A 134 -4.26 2.52 -7.50
N PHE A 135 -4.36 2.20 -6.21
CA PHE A 135 -3.98 3.11 -5.14
C PHE A 135 -2.48 3.42 -5.17
N VAL A 136 -1.62 2.43 -5.44
CA VAL A 136 -0.18 2.66 -5.64
C VAL A 136 0.06 3.65 -6.77
N ALA A 137 -0.62 3.50 -7.91
CA ALA A 137 -0.43 4.37 -9.06
C ALA A 137 -0.89 5.81 -8.79
N GLU A 138 -2.06 6.00 -8.18
CA GLU A 138 -2.57 7.33 -7.82
C GLU A 138 -1.71 7.99 -6.74
N ASN A 139 -1.36 7.25 -5.68
CA ASN A 139 -0.57 7.78 -4.56
C ASN A 139 0.87 8.13 -4.97
N PHE A 140 1.48 7.35 -5.85
CA PHE A 140 2.80 7.66 -6.40
C PHE A 140 2.76 8.91 -7.29
N SER A 141 1.65 9.17 -7.97
CA SER A 141 1.50 10.35 -8.84
C SER A 141 1.34 11.65 -8.06
N ASN A 142 0.56 11.62 -6.97
CA ASN A 142 0.45 12.74 -6.04
C ASN A 142 -0.11 12.27 -4.67
N SER A 143 0.76 12.08 -3.68
CA SER A 143 0.38 11.59 -2.35
C SER A 143 -0.37 12.60 -1.48
N GLU A 144 -0.34 13.90 -1.81
CA GLU A 144 -1.08 14.95 -1.07
C GLU A 144 -2.61 14.79 -1.26
N LYS A 145 -3.03 14.09 -2.32
CA LYS A 145 -4.43 13.86 -2.69
C LYS A 145 -5.00 12.56 -2.11
N LEU A 146 -4.64 12.21 -0.88
CA LEU A 146 -4.96 10.92 -0.25
C LEU A 146 -6.43 10.49 -0.40
N GLU A 147 -7.36 11.41 -0.15
CA GLU A 147 -8.81 11.16 -0.25
C GLU A 147 -9.25 10.85 -1.68
N GLU A 148 -8.81 11.67 -2.64
CA GLU A 148 -9.11 11.48 -4.07
C GLU A 148 -8.48 10.17 -4.57
N ASN A 149 -7.24 9.88 -4.18
CA ASN A 149 -6.53 8.65 -4.53
C ASN A 149 -7.27 7.41 -4.00
N LEU A 150 -7.73 7.47 -2.74
CA LEU A 150 -8.53 6.40 -2.14
C LEU A 150 -9.83 6.21 -2.90
N GLN A 151 -10.55 7.30 -3.19
CA GLN A 151 -11.81 7.27 -3.90
C GLN A 151 -11.69 6.73 -5.33
N VAL A 152 -10.66 7.15 -6.08
CA VAL A 152 -10.35 6.67 -7.43
C VAL A 152 -10.08 5.17 -7.39
N ALA A 153 -9.15 4.73 -6.54
CA ALA A 153 -8.74 3.34 -6.46
C ALA A 153 -9.90 2.40 -6.08
N LEU A 154 -10.71 2.82 -5.11
CA LEU A 154 -11.93 2.11 -4.72
C LEU A 154 -12.92 2.01 -5.88
N THR A 155 -13.14 3.11 -6.59
CA THR A 155 -14.06 3.12 -7.74
C THR A 155 -13.56 2.22 -8.86
N ILE A 156 -12.25 2.20 -9.13
CA ILE A 156 -11.63 1.28 -10.11
C ILE A 156 -11.89 -0.16 -9.69
N ALA A 157 -11.57 -0.53 -8.45
CA ALA A 157 -11.72 -1.88 -7.93
C ALA A 157 -13.19 -2.35 -7.89
N ASN A 158 -14.12 -1.43 -7.63
CA ASN A 158 -15.54 -1.74 -7.62
C ASN A 158 -16.11 -1.89 -9.04
N LYS A 159 -15.66 -1.07 -9.99
CA LYS A 159 -16.13 -1.10 -11.40
C LYS A 159 -15.41 -2.13 -12.26
N SER A 160 -14.29 -2.67 -11.80
CA SER A 160 -13.57 -3.75 -12.48
C SER A 160 -14.34 -5.06 -12.36
N ASP A 161 -15.35 -5.22 -13.21
CA ASP A 161 -16.08 -6.45 -13.40
C ASP A 161 -15.13 -7.53 -13.97
N PHE A 162 -14.86 -8.57 -13.17
CA PHE A 162 -13.76 -9.55 -13.29
C PHE A 162 -13.63 -10.33 -14.60
N ASN A 163 -14.66 -10.31 -15.44
CA ASN A 163 -14.66 -11.10 -16.67
C ASN A 163 -13.91 -10.47 -17.84
N ASP A 164 -13.28 -9.31 -17.66
CA ASP A 164 -12.55 -8.64 -18.74
C ASP A 164 -11.28 -7.95 -18.22
N ILE A 165 -10.13 -8.54 -18.56
CA ILE A 165 -8.79 -8.09 -18.17
C ILE A 165 -8.47 -6.66 -18.65
N LEU A 166 -9.23 -6.13 -19.61
CA LEU A 166 -9.07 -4.77 -20.13
C LEU A 166 -9.96 -3.75 -19.41
N LYS A 167 -10.99 -4.17 -18.66
CA LYS A 167 -11.90 -3.26 -17.95
C LYS A 167 -11.23 -2.37 -16.91
N PRO A 168 -10.19 -2.79 -16.16
CA PRO A 168 -9.50 -1.86 -15.24
C PRO A 168 -8.85 -0.66 -15.98
N PHE A 169 -8.27 -0.89 -17.17
CA PHE A 169 -7.75 0.19 -18.01
C PHE A 169 -8.87 1.10 -18.53
N TYR A 170 -10.01 0.53 -18.92
CA TYR A 170 -11.19 1.32 -19.30
C TYR A 170 -11.82 2.04 -18.09
N ALA A 171 -11.79 1.48 -16.89
CA ALA A 171 -12.35 2.08 -15.68
C ALA A 171 -11.64 3.40 -15.35
N HIS A 172 -10.31 3.45 -15.47
CA HIS A 172 -9.55 4.69 -15.33
C HIS A 172 -9.90 5.71 -16.43
N GLN A 173 -10.06 5.27 -17.69
CA GLN A 173 -10.54 6.14 -18.79
C GLN A 173 -11.99 6.62 -18.60
N ILE A 174 -12.85 5.83 -17.94
CA ILE A 174 -14.24 6.17 -17.62
C ILE A 174 -14.29 7.14 -16.42
N LEU A 175 -13.39 6.98 -15.43
CA LEU A 175 -13.26 7.86 -14.26
C LEU A 175 -12.78 9.27 -14.60
N ASN A 176 -12.08 9.48 -15.73
CA ASN A 176 -11.86 10.81 -16.31
C ASN A 176 -13.15 11.61 -16.57
N ARG A 177 -14.33 11.00 -16.38
CA ARG A 177 -15.64 11.66 -16.34
C ARG A 177 -16.15 11.91 -14.90
N LYS A 178 -15.33 12.36 -13.95
CA LYS A 178 -15.69 12.97 -12.63
C LYS A 178 -16.85 12.36 -11.81
N ASN A 179 -17.23 11.11 -12.05
CA ASN A 179 -18.35 10.45 -11.38
C ASN A 179 -17.76 9.40 -10.43
N TYR A 180 -17.18 9.89 -9.34
CA TYR A 180 -16.78 9.06 -8.22
C TYR A 180 -18.02 8.56 -7.48
N GLU A 181 -18.10 7.27 -7.21
CA GLU A 181 -19.33 6.65 -6.67
C GLU A 181 -19.20 6.20 -5.21
N LEU A 182 -17.97 5.95 -4.74
CA LEU A 182 -17.76 5.48 -3.37
C LEU A 182 -17.40 6.67 -2.44
N PRO A 183 -18.16 6.88 -1.35
CA PRO A 183 -17.89 7.96 -0.41
C PRO A 183 -16.65 7.64 0.43
N VAL A 184 -15.78 8.64 0.62
CA VAL A 184 -14.62 8.54 1.54
C VAL A 184 -14.91 9.43 2.74
N GLU A 185 -14.68 8.89 3.95
CA GLU A 185 -14.77 9.61 5.21
C GLU A 185 -13.37 10.01 5.69
N ILE A 186 -13.20 11.28 6.03
CA ILE A 186 -11.97 11.78 6.64
C ILE A 186 -12.01 11.47 8.14
N LEU A 187 -11.08 10.62 8.59
CA LEU A 187 -10.93 10.31 10.02
C LEU A 187 -10.10 11.38 10.73
N SER A 188 -9.13 11.98 10.05
CA SER A 188 -8.30 13.07 10.58
C SER A 188 -7.67 13.92 9.47
N ASP A 189 -7.82 15.25 9.57
CA ASP A 189 -7.25 16.24 8.62
C ASP A 189 -5.93 16.89 9.09
N THR A 190 -5.46 16.54 10.28
CA THR A 190 -4.12 16.84 10.81
C THR A 190 -3.91 15.88 11.97
N PRO A 191 -3.43 14.65 11.72
CA PRO A 191 -3.28 13.67 12.78
C PRO A 191 -2.27 14.19 13.80
N ASP A 192 -2.72 14.42 15.03
CA ASP A 192 -1.86 14.84 16.13
C ASP A 192 -1.05 13.63 16.63
N PHE A 193 0.04 13.34 15.94
CA PHE A 193 0.98 12.30 16.31
C PHE A 193 1.93 12.73 17.45
N GLU A 194 1.93 14.01 17.83
CA GLU A 194 2.85 14.54 18.86
C GLU A 194 2.23 14.62 20.26
N ALA A 195 0.90 14.60 20.40
CA ALA A 195 0.22 14.63 21.68
C ALA A 195 0.18 13.26 22.39
N ARG A 196 1.34 12.72 22.76
CA ARG A 196 1.54 11.73 23.86
C ARG A 196 3.04 11.44 24.04
N LEU A 197 3.75 12.42 24.60
CA LEU A 197 5.02 12.20 25.32
C LEU A 197 4.75 12.15 26.82
#